data_AF-A0A3M2BU36-F1
#
_entry.id   AF-A0A3M2BU36-F1
#
_cell.length_a   1.000
_cell.length_b   1.000
_cell.length_c   1.000
_cell.angle_alpha   90.00
_cell.angle_beta   90.00
_cell.angle_gamma   90.00
#
_symmetry.space_group_name_H-M   'P 1'
#
loop_
_entity.id
_entity.type
_entity.pdbx_description
1 polymer ?
#
loop_
_entity_poly.entity_id
_entity_poly.type
_entity_poly.pdbx_seq_one_letter_code
_entity_poly.pdbx_strand_id
1 'polypeptide(L)'
;MKRSTPRAILWTAIVLAGLAAVVWAESTAEHDELVFTDVRAQTAEFIGYESSIELTAEQEAIKKEALTAIPAPCCSDNTAYTCCCPCNMSRSVWGLSNYLIAERGYGVEELRAKVEEWIDFINPQGFSGDVCYTGGCNRPFAKNGCGGMSPSHQVF
;
A
#
# COMPACT_ATOMS: atom_id res chain seq x y z
N MET A 1 44.99 -60.44 40.17
CA MET A 1 45.90 -59.27 39.98
C MET A 1 46.32 -59.28 38.52
N LYS A 2 46.18 -58.26 37.67
CA LYS A 2 45.99 -56.80 37.78
C LYS A 2 45.15 -56.33 36.58
N ARG A 3 44.34 -55.29 36.81
CA ARG A 3 43.62 -54.49 35.80
C ARG A 3 44.61 -53.67 34.96
N SER A 4 44.24 -53.37 33.71
CA SER A 4 44.50 -52.05 33.11
C SER A 4 43.80 -51.89 31.76
N THR A 5 42.78 -51.03 31.74
CA THR A 5 42.25 -50.33 30.55
C THR A 5 43.26 -49.27 30.10
N PRO A 6 43.18 -48.83 28.83
CA PRO A 6 43.08 -47.38 28.62
C PRO A 6 41.98 -46.97 27.64
N ARG A 7 41.46 -45.78 27.91
CA ARG A 7 40.51 -44.98 27.12
C ARG A 7 41.14 -44.53 25.80
N ALA A 8 40.33 -44.44 24.75
CA ALA A 8 40.46 -43.39 23.74
C ALA A 8 39.05 -43.00 23.26
N ILE A 9 38.62 -41.82 23.69
CA ILE A 9 37.45 -41.08 23.22
C ILE A 9 37.91 -40.31 21.98
N LEU A 10 37.28 -40.54 20.83
CA LEU A 10 37.36 -39.67 19.64
C LEU A 10 35.93 -39.45 19.12
N TRP A 11 35.33 -38.29 19.42
CA TRP A 11 35.23 -37.10 18.56
C TRP A 11 34.34 -37.28 17.31
N THR A 12 33.10 -36.80 17.47
CA THR A 12 32.31 -35.94 16.56
C THR A 12 32.16 -36.31 15.08
N ALA A 13 30.91 -36.58 14.67
CA ALA A 13 30.44 -36.36 13.31
C ALA A 13 29.10 -35.60 13.34
N ILE A 14 29.17 -34.27 13.22
CA ILE A 14 28.06 -33.40 12.80
C ILE A 14 28.44 -32.89 11.42
N VAL A 15 27.85 -33.45 10.36
CA VAL A 15 27.66 -32.82 9.04
C VAL A 15 26.47 -33.60 8.43
N LEU A 16 25.30 -33.01 8.20
CA LEU A 16 24.97 -32.27 6.98
C LEU A 16 23.74 -31.39 7.25
N ALA A 17 23.95 -30.07 7.32
CA ALA A 17 22.91 -29.09 7.10
C ALA A 17 22.57 -29.12 5.61
N GLY A 18 21.41 -29.69 5.28
CA GLY A 18 20.86 -29.69 3.93
C GLY A 18 20.32 -28.31 3.57
N LEU A 19 21.03 -27.68 2.62
CA LEU A 19 20.67 -26.49 1.87
C LEU A 19 19.19 -26.44 1.43
N ALA A 20 18.46 -25.43 1.89
CA ALA A 20 17.35 -24.83 1.17
C ALA A 20 17.19 -23.36 1.61
N ALA A 21 18.23 -22.56 1.38
CA ALA A 21 18.02 -21.12 1.31
C ALA A 21 17.32 -20.85 -0.02
N VAL A 22 15.98 -20.84 0.01
CA VAL A 22 15.19 -20.24 -1.06
C VAL A 22 15.49 -18.75 -0.97
N VAL A 23 16.47 -18.31 -1.76
CA VAL A 23 16.73 -16.89 -2.00
C VAL A 23 15.55 -16.42 -2.84
N TRP A 24 14.55 -15.84 -2.17
CA TRP A 24 13.56 -15.00 -2.84
C TRP A 24 14.36 -13.82 -3.36
N ALA A 25 14.63 -13.79 -4.66
CA ALA A 25 15.11 -12.59 -5.30
C ALA A 25 13.94 -11.60 -5.23
N GLU A 26 14.02 -10.59 -4.37
CA GLU A 26 13.27 -9.34 -4.56
C GLU A 26 13.68 -8.78 -5.93
N SER A 27 12.90 -9.15 -6.94
CA SER A 27 12.92 -8.45 -8.22
C SER A 27 12.36 -7.06 -7.94
N THR A 28 13.25 -6.08 -7.72
CA THR A 28 12.92 -4.67 -7.87
C THR A 28 12.64 -4.46 -9.37
N ALA A 29 11.42 -4.74 -9.80
CA ALA A 29 11.04 -4.49 -11.17
C ALA A 29 11.11 -2.97 -11.40
N GLU A 30 11.97 -2.54 -12.32
CA GLU A 30 12.04 -1.15 -12.75
C GLU A 30 10.77 -0.84 -13.55
N HIS A 31 9.76 -0.29 -12.88
CA HIS A 31 8.57 0.23 -13.52
C HIS A 31 8.84 1.65 -14.01
N ASP A 32 8.40 1.98 -15.24
CA ASP A 32 8.33 3.37 -15.68
C ASP A 32 7.61 4.20 -14.60
N GLU A 33 8.31 5.20 -14.07
CA GLU A 33 7.86 5.94 -12.90
C GLU A 33 6.54 6.65 -13.20
N LEU A 34 5.50 6.34 -12.43
CA LEU A 34 4.25 7.11 -12.46
C LEU A 34 4.50 8.46 -11.79
N VAL A 35 4.32 9.53 -12.55
CA VAL A 35 4.46 10.92 -12.09
C VAL A 35 3.09 11.59 -12.01
N PHE A 36 2.82 12.25 -10.89
CA PHE A 36 1.59 13.04 -10.73
C PHE A 36 1.76 14.44 -11.31
N THR A 37 0.85 14.83 -12.20
CA THR A 37 0.93 16.10 -12.94
C THR A 37 -0.41 16.81 -13.09
N ASP A 38 -1.53 16.07 -13.01
CA ASP A 38 -2.87 16.63 -13.16
C ASP A 38 -3.82 15.97 -12.15
N VAL A 39 -4.11 16.69 -11.08
CA VAL A 39 -5.02 16.24 -10.02
C VAL A 39 -6.38 15.85 -10.59
N ARG A 40 -6.93 16.60 -11.56
CA ARG A 40 -8.28 16.35 -12.09
C ARG A 40 -8.29 15.09 -12.95
N ALA A 41 -7.40 15.02 -13.94
CA ALA A 41 -7.38 13.91 -14.88
C ALA A 41 -7.04 12.59 -14.18
N GLN A 42 -6.02 12.60 -13.32
CA GLN A 42 -5.55 11.38 -12.65
C GLN A 42 -6.51 10.92 -11.57
N THR A 43 -7.21 11.81 -10.87
CA THR A 43 -8.30 11.40 -9.96
C THR A 43 -9.38 10.64 -10.71
N ALA A 44 -9.83 11.14 -11.86
CA ALA A 44 -10.87 10.48 -12.64
C ALA A 44 -10.41 9.10 -13.15
N GLU A 45 -9.17 9.04 -13.62
CA GLU A 45 -8.53 7.80 -14.07
C GLU A 45 -8.45 6.76 -12.94
N PHE A 46 -7.92 7.16 -11.77
CA PHE A 46 -7.79 6.26 -10.63
C PHE A 46 -9.14 5.82 -10.08
N ILE A 47 -10.14 6.69 -10.02
CA ILE A 47 -11.51 6.26 -9.68
C ILE A 47 -12.03 5.22 -10.67
N GLY A 48 -11.70 5.34 -11.95
CA GLY A 48 -12.02 4.32 -12.95
C GLY A 48 -11.43 2.95 -12.60
N TYR A 49 -10.14 2.91 -12.25
CA TYR A 49 -9.42 1.70 -11.88
C TYR A 49 -10.00 0.98 -10.66
N GLU A 50 -10.55 1.70 -9.69
CA GLU A 50 -11.23 1.10 -8.53
C GLU A 50 -12.30 0.09 -8.96
N SER A 51 -13.06 0.41 -10.01
CA SER A 51 -14.17 -0.41 -10.48
C SER A 51 -13.80 -1.40 -11.57
N SER A 52 -12.71 -1.17 -12.31
CA SER A 52 -12.34 -1.97 -13.48
C SER A 52 -11.25 -3.00 -13.21
N ILE A 53 -10.47 -2.83 -12.14
CA ILE A 53 -9.35 -3.72 -11.80
C ILE A 53 -9.72 -4.51 -10.55
N GLU A 54 -9.94 -5.82 -10.72
CA GLU A 54 -10.16 -6.76 -9.63
C GLU A 54 -8.82 -7.35 -9.17
N LEU A 55 -8.51 -7.20 -7.89
CA LEU A 55 -7.28 -7.75 -7.31
C LEU A 55 -7.48 -9.23 -6.92
N THR A 56 -6.43 -10.04 -7.08
CA THR A 56 -6.39 -11.37 -6.46
C THR A 56 -6.29 -11.25 -4.93
N ALA A 57 -6.47 -12.37 -4.21
CA ALA A 57 -6.35 -12.38 -2.76
C ALA A 57 -4.93 -11.97 -2.28
N GLU A 58 -3.89 -12.38 -3.01
CA GLU A 58 -2.50 -12.01 -2.73
C GLU A 58 -2.26 -10.52 -2.96
N GLN A 59 -2.80 -9.97 -4.05
CA GLN A 59 -2.70 -8.55 -4.36
C GLN A 59 -3.47 -7.69 -3.35
N GLU A 60 -4.66 -8.13 -2.93
CA GLU A 60 -5.44 -7.45 -1.89
C GLU A 60 -4.71 -7.46 -0.54
N ALA A 61 -3.93 -8.51 -0.23
CA ALA A 61 -3.09 -8.55 0.96
C ALA A 61 -2.01 -7.45 0.94
N ILE A 62 -1.37 -7.22 -0.21
CA ILE A 62 -0.41 -6.12 -0.40
C ILE A 62 -1.10 -4.77 -0.17
N LYS A 63 -2.25 -4.55 -0.81
CA LYS A 63 -3.04 -3.32 -0.65
C LYS A 63 -3.40 -3.07 0.80
N LYS A 64 -3.90 -4.10 1.49
CA LYS A 64 -4.28 -4.02 2.90
C LYS A 64 -3.10 -3.66 3.79
N GLU A 65 -1.97 -4.33 3.62
CA GLU A 65 -0.79 -4.08 4.45
C GLU A 65 -0.23 -2.67 4.23
N ALA A 66 -0.12 -2.22 2.97
CA ALA A 66 0.36 -0.89 2.65
C ALA A 66 -0.57 0.20 3.22
N LEU A 67 -1.87 0.11 2.91
CA LEU A 67 -2.84 1.17 3.21
C LEU A 67 -3.30 1.20 4.67
N THR A 68 -3.17 0.11 5.43
CA THR A 68 -3.47 0.09 6.88
C THR A 68 -2.47 0.94 7.67
N ALA A 69 -1.25 1.11 7.16
CA ALA A 69 -0.22 1.93 7.80
C ALA A 69 -0.44 3.45 7.60
N ILE A 70 -1.32 3.85 6.68
CA ILE A 70 -1.59 5.25 6.34
C ILE A 70 -2.92 5.66 7.01
N PRO A 71 -2.95 6.70 7.86
CA PRO A 71 -4.20 7.27 8.36
C PRO A 71 -5.08 7.78 7.21
N ALA A 72 -6.40 7.58 7.27
CA ALA A 72 -7.28 8.07 6.21
C ALA A 72 -7.30 9.61 6.20
N PRO A 73 -7.01 10.28 5.07
CA PRO A 73 -6.92 11.74 5.03
C PRO A 73 -8.22 12.46 5.46
N CYS A 74 -9.38 11.87 5.15
CA CYS A 74 -10.68 12.47 5.48
C CYS A 74 -11.17 12.14 6.92
N CYS A 75 -10.61 11.13 7.58
CA CYS A 75 -11.01 10.66 8.92
C CYS A 75 -9.87 9.88 9.60
N SER A 76 -9.11 10.53 10.49
CA SER A 76 -7.91 9.95 11.11
C SER A 76 -8.17 8.76 12.02
N ASP A 77 -9.43 8.53 12.41
CA ASP A 77 -9.83 7.36 13.20
C ASP A 77 -9.79 6.05 12.39
N ASN A 78 -9.63 6.16 11.06
CA ASN A 78 -9.56 5.05 10.12
C ASN A 78 -8.24 5.07 9.34
N THR A 79 -8.02 4.03 8.55
CA THR A 79 -6.86 3.91 7.66
C THR A 79 -7.26 4.20 6.22
N ALA A 80 -6.29 4.46 5.35
CA ALA A 80 -6.52 4.59 3.92
C ALA A 80 -7.15 3.32 3.31
N TYR A 81 -6.96 2.15 3.96
CA TYR A 81 -7.63 0.91 3.60
C TYR A 81 -9.12 0.90 4.00
N THR A 82 -9.43 1.29 5.24
CA THR A 82 -10.78 1.17 5.85
C THR A 82 -11.55 2.48 5.93
N CYS A 83 -11.30 3.44 5.04
CA CYS A 83 -11.90 4.78 5.15
C CYS A 83 -13.43 4.71 5.38
N CYS A 84 -13.95 5.59 6.23
CA CYS A 84 -15.33 5.57 6.69
C CYS A 84 -16.37 5.81 5.58
N CYS A 85 -15.97 6.28 4.39
CA CYS A 85 -16.87 6.48 3.26
C CYS A 85 -16.15 6.37 1.90
N PRO A 86 -16.84 5.91 0.84
CA PRO A 86 -16.27 5.81 -0.50
C PRO A 86 -16.34 7.15 -1.24
N CYS A 87 -15.72 8.19 -0.67
CA CYS A 87 -15.56 9.49 -1.29
C CYS A 87 -14.49 9.46 -2.41
N ASN A 88 -14.46 10.48 -3.26
CA ASN A 88 -13.54 10.52 -4.40
C ASN A 88 -12.06 10.50 -4.00
N MET A 89 -11.71 11.05 -2.82
CA MET A 89 -10.36 10.88 -2.25
C MET A 89 -10.03 9.39 -2.07
N SER A 90 -10.86 8.66 -1.31
CA SER A 90 -10.62 7.23 -1.02
C SER A 90 -10.67 6.37 -2.28
N ARG A 91 -11.62 6.63 -3.18
CA ARG A 91 -11.72 5.93 -4.46
C ARG A 91 -10.48 6.11 -5.32
N SER A 92 -9.93 7.32 -5.37
CA SER A 92 -8.69 7.58 -6.11
C SER A 92 -7.50 6.82 -5.51
N VAL A 93 -7.38 6.78 -4.17
CA VAL A 93 -6.35 5.98 -3.49
C VAL A 93 -6.53 4.49 -3.78
N TRP A 94 -7.75 3.98 -3.69
CA TRP A 94 -8.04 2.56 -3.89
C TRP A 94 -7.79 2.12 -5.33
N GLY A 95 -8.20 2.90 -6.32
CA GLY A 95 -7.99 2.56 -7.72
C GLY A 95 -6.55 2.78 -8.19
N LEU A 96 -5.85 3.81 -7.71
CA LEU A 96 -4.40 3.92 -7.88
C LEU A 96 -3.70 2.67 -7.35
N SER A 97 -4.08 2.24 -6.14
CA SER A 97 -3.52 1.03 -5.53
C SER A 97 -3.79 -0.21 -6.38
N ASN A 98 -5.01 -0.37 -6.91
CA ASN A 98 -5.34 -1.50 -7.76
C ASN A 98 -4.45 -1.53 -9.02
N TYR A 99 -4.29 -0.38 -9.69
CA TYR A 99 -3.45 -0.27 -10.88
C TYR A 99 -1.97 -0.58 -10.59
N LEU A 100 -1.41 0.02 -9.54
CA LEU A 100 0.01 -0.17 -9.21
C LEU A 100 0.33 -1.63 -8.85
N ILE A 101 -0.58 -2.32 -8.15
CA ILE A 101 -0.36 -3.73 -7.80
C ILE A 101 -0.58 -4.64 -9.02
N ALA A 102 -1.69 -4.47 -9.74
CA ALA A 102 -2.09 -5.40 -10.79
C ALA A 102 -1.27 -5.24 -12.08
N GLU A 103 -1.05 -4.00 -12.51
CA GLU A 103 -0.43 -3.69 -13.81
C GLU A 103 1.04 -3.31 -13.68
N ARG A 104 1.44 -2.84 -12.50
CA ARG A 104 2.81 -2.41 -12.21
C ARG A 104 3.47 -3.28 -11.15
N GLY A 105 2.87 -4.35 -10.63
CA GLY A 105 3.56 -5.28 -9.74
C GLY A 105 4.15 -4.69 -8.45
N TYR A 106 3.65 -3.55 -7.96
CA TYR A 106 4.19 -2.88 -6.77
C TYR A 106 4.05 -3.75 -5.52
N GLY A 107 5.11 -3.78 -4.71
CA GLY A 107 5.09 -4.34 -3.35
C GLY A 107 4.52 -3.36 -2.30
N VAL A 108 4.52 -3.80 -1.04
CA VAL A 108 3.94 -3.04 0.09
C VAL A 108 4.56 -1.66 0.26
N GLU A 109 5.89 -1.58 0.30
CA GLU A 109 6.61 -0.33 0.56
C GLU A 109 6.50 0.66 -0.59
N GLU A 110 6.63 0.19 -1.83
CA GLU A 110 6.50 1.02 -3.04
C GLU A 110 5.08 1.58 -3.17
N LEU A 111 4.07 0.74 -2.90
CA LEU A 111 2.67 1.15 -2.92
C LEU A 111 2.40 2.21 -1.84
N ARG A 112 2.88 1.99 -0.61
CA ARG A 112 2.70 2.94 0.49
C ARG A 112 3.28 4.30 0.12
N ALA A 113 4.55 4.32 -0.32
CA ALA A 113 5.23 5.56 -0.69
C ALA A 113 4.50 6.30 -1.82
N LYS A 114 4.05 5.59 -2.86
CA LYS A 114 3.38 6.23 -4.01
C LYS A 114 1.97 6.73 -3.66
N VAL A 115 1.28 6.09 -2.72
CA VAL A 115 -0.03 6.55 -2.21
C VAL A 115 0.14 7.79 -1.33
N GLU A 116 1.15 7.82 -0.45
CA GLU A 116 1.48 9.02 0.34
C GLU A 116 1.83 10.20 -0.57
N GLU A 117 2.64 9.96 -1.62
CA GLU A 117 2.95 10.97 -2.64
C GLU A 117 1.68 11.48 -3.34
N TRP A 118 0.73 10.62 -3.66
CA TRP A 118 -0.56 11.04 -4.24
C TRP A 118 -1.36 11.93 -3.27
N ILE A 119 -1.45 11.52 -2.00
CA ILE A 119 -2.18 12.27 -0.96
C ILE A 119 -1.58 13.67 -0.79
N ASP A 120 -0.25 13.77 -0.74
CA ASP A 120 0.46 15.04 -0.64
C ASP A 120 0.28 15.89 -1.91
N PHE A 121 0.31 15.26 -3.09
CA PHE A 121 0.13 15.95 -4.37
C PHE A 121 -1.26 16.59 -4.49
N ILE A 122 -2.33 15.88 -4.11
CA ILE A 122 -3.70 16.41 -4.23
C ILE A 122 -4.04 17.48 -3.18
N ASN A 123 -3.31 17.51 -2.06
CA ASN A 123 -3.45 18.55 -1.04
C ASN A 123 -2.11 18.86 -0.36
N PRO A 124 -1.29 19.74 -0.96
CA PRO A 124 0.04 20.07 -0.44
C PRO A 124 0.04 20.77 0.93
N GLN A 125 -1.12 21.24 1.39
CA GLN A 125 -1.29 21.85 2.71
C GLN A 125 -1.65 20.83 3.80
N GLY A 126 -1.86 19.56 3.42
CA GLY A 126 -2.25 18.48 4.30
C GLY A 126 -3.75 18.46 4.59
N PHE A 127 -4.22 17.27 4.97
CA PHE A 127 -5.60 17.06 5.41
C PHE A 127 -5.71 17.16 6.94
N SER A 128 -6.83 17.66 7.43
CA SER A 128 -7.07 17.80 8.87
C SER A 128 -7.36 16.47 9.57
N GLY A 129 -7.74 15.43 8.84
CA GLY A 129 -8.22 14.17 9.42
C GLY A 129 -9.64 14.23 9.99
N ASP A 130 -10.35 15.36 9.89
CA ASP A 130 -11.72 15.54 10.41
C ASP A 130 -12.76 15.92 9.34
N VAL A 131 -12.36 15.84 8.07
CA VAL A 131 -13.15 16.30 6.91
C VAL A 131 -14.55 15.68 6.87
N CYS A 132 -14.65 14.39 7.23
CA CYS A 132 -15.92 13.66 7.29
C CYS A 132 -16.87 14.22 8.37
N TYR A 133 -16.34 14.78 9.45
CA TYR A 133 -17.13 15.30 10.57
C TYR A 133 -17.48 16.78 10.41
N THR A 134 -16.72 17.51 9.59
CA THR A 134 -16.87 18.96 9.39
C THR A 134 -17.62 19.32 8.09
N GLY A 135 -18.14 18.33 7.36
CA GLY A 135 -18.92 18.53 6.14
C GLY A 135 -18.09 18.87 4.90
N GLY A 136 -16.80 18.48 4.88
CA GLY A 136 -15.91 18.79 3.76
C GLY A 136 -16.05 17.88 2.54
N CYS A 137 -17.00 16.94 2.53
CA CYS A 137 -17.14 15.95 1.48
C CYS A 137 -17.29 16.56 0.06
N ASN A 138 -17.98 17.69 -0.07
CA ASN A 138 -18.22 18.37 -1.34
C ASN A 138 -17.24 19.52 -1.63
N ARG A 139 -16.07 19.55 -0.96
CA ARG A 139 -15.01 20.54 -1.21
C ARG A 139 -13.88 19.93 -2.05
N PRO A 140 -13.12 20.75 -2.78
CA PRO A 140 -11.86 20.32 -3.42
C PRO A 140 -10.85 19.75 -2.43
N PHE A 141 -10.01 18.82 -2.90
CA PHE A 141 -8.89 18.26 -2.11
C PHE A 141 -7.99 19.36 -1.53
N ALA A 142 -7.53 20.28 -2.37
CA ALA A 142 -6.67 21.42 -2.01
C ALA A 142 -7.32 22.44 -1.04
N LYS A 143 -8.59 22.24 -0.68
CA LYS A 143 -9.33 23.02 0.33
C LYS A 143 -9.79 22.15 1.49
N ASN A 144 -9.00 21.11 1.82
CA ASN A 144 -9.28 20.15 2.88
C ASN A 144 -10.65 19.48 2.70
N GLY A 145 -10.92 19.03 1.47
CA GLY A 145 -12.15 18.36 1.07
C GLY A 145 -11.92 16.95 0.56
N CYS A 146 -12.99 16.16 0.39
CA CYS A 146 -12.89 14.80 -0.13
C CYS A 146 -13.24 14.68 -1.63
N GLY A 147 -13.36 15.81 -2.35
CA GLY A 147 -13.52 15.85 -3.80
C GLY A 147 -14.88 15.36 -4.32
N GLY A 148 -15.89 15.24 -3.47
CA GLY A 148 -17.22 14.72 -3.79
C GLY A 148 -17.44 13.28 -3.34
N MET A 149 -18.72 12.89 -3.28
CA MET A 149 -19.17 11.56 -2.85
C MET A 149 -19.58 10.63 -4.01
N SER A 150 -19.69 11.17 -5.23
CA SER A 150 -20.05 10.40 -6.41
C SER A 150 -18.85 10.27 -7.35
N PRO A 151 -18.53 9.06 -7.85
CA PRO A 151 -17.43 8.87 -8.79
C PRO A 151 -17.60 9.67 -10.09
N SER A 152 -18.85 9.94 -10.49
CA SER A 152 -19.21 10.76 -11.66
C SER A 152 -19.25 12.27 -11.39
N HIS A 153 -19.05 12.70 -10.14
CA HIS A 153 -19.11 14.11 -9.75
C HIS A 153 -17.94 14.47 -8.83
N GLN A 154 -16.86 14.95 -9.45
CA GLN A 154 -15.63 15.33 -8.76
C GLN A 154 -15.54 16.85 -8.61
N VAL A 155 -15.05 17.32 -7.46
CA VAL A 155 -14.92 18.73 -7.12
C VAL A 155 -13.44 19.10 -7.02
N PHE A 156 -13.00 20.11 -7.78
CA PHE A 156 -11.62 20.63 -7.81
C PHE A 156 -11.62 22.16 -7.77
#